data_AF-A0A1B1Y2T9-F1
#
_entry.id   AF-A0A1B1Y2T9-F1
#
_cell.length_a   1.000
_cell.length_b   1.000
_cell.length_c   1.000
_cell.angle_alpha   90.00
_cell.angle_beta   90.00
_cell.angle_gamma   90.00
#
_symmetry.space_group_name_H-M   'P 1'
#
loop_
_entity.id
_entity.type
_entity.pdbx_description
1 polymer ?
#
loop_
_entity_poly.entity_id
_entity_poly.type
_entity_poly.pdbx_seq_one_letter_code
_entity_poly.pdbx_strand_id
1 'polypeptide(L)' 'MAFIKVFSGSLVEVQYVRQILQDQGIEPIVRDTTSSAAISGFGALTPNFQELFVHSDQEIKVKEIISSIK' A
#
# COMPACT_ATOMS: atom_id res chain seq x y z
N MET A 1 -10.08 15.41 -0.17
CA MET A 1 -8.92 14.64 0.32
C MET A 1 -8.47 13.71 -0.79
N ALA A 2 -7.24 13.86 -1.29
CA ALA A 2 -6.66 12.98 -2.31
C ALA A 2 -5.75 11.95 -1.64
N PHE A 3 -5.83 10.70 -2.10
CA PHE A 3 -4.91 9.63 -1.72
C PHE A 3 -3.94 9.40 -2.86
N ILE A 4 -2.66 9.30 -2.55
CA ILE A 4 -1.61 9.11 -3.54
C ILE A 4 -0.98 7.75 -3.35
N LYS A 5 -0.70 7.06 -4.46
CA LYS A 5 -0.01 5.78 -4.43
C LYS A 5 1.47 6.02 -4.13
N VAL A 6 1.97 5.38 -3.08
CA VAL A 6 3.38 5.47 -2.67
C VAL A 6 4.16 4.20 -2.92
N PHE A 7 3.48 3.05 -2.87
CA PHE A 7 4.12 1.76 -3.00
C PHE A 7 3.15 0.74 -3.61
N SER A 8 3.67 -0.21 -4.36
CA SER A 8 2.88 -1.31 -4.93
C SER A 8 3.81 -2.49 -5.15
N GLY A 9 3.41 -3.66 -4.68
CA GLY A 9 4.28 -4.82 -4.69
C GLY A 9 3.56 -6.07 -4.23
N SER A 10 4.34 -7.07 -3.83
CA SER A 10 3.77 -8.29 -3.26
C SER A 10 3.17 -8.02 -1.87
N LEU A 11 2.20 -8.83 -1.46
CA LEU A 11 1.57 -8.76 -0.13
C LEU A 11 2.61 -8.64 0.99
N VAL A 12 3.70 -9.40 0.94
CA VAL A 12 4.75 -9.38 1.98
C VAL A 12 5.45 -8.01 2.03
N GLU A 13 5.83 -7.45 0.90
CA GLU A 13 6.49 -6.15 0.83
C GLU A 13 5.54 -5.02 1.29
N VAL A 14 4.29 -5.09 0.86
CA VAL A 14 3.27 -4.10 1.22
C VAL A 14 2.97 -4.16 2.71
N GLN A 15 2.82 -5.34 3.30
CA GLN A 15 2.64 -5.49 4.75
C GLN A 15 3.86 -4.99 5.54
N TYR A 16 5.08 -5.25 5.05
CA TYR A 16 6.30 -4.76 5.68
C TYR A 16 6.36 -3.23 5.69
N VAL A 17 6.16 -2.59 4.54
CA VAL A 17 6.10 -1.13 4.41
C VAL A 17 4.96 -0.56 5.26
N ARG A 18 3.79 -1.22 5.26
CA ARG A 18 2.63 -0.82 6.08
C ARG A 18 3.00 -0.75 7.56
N GLN A 19 3.70 -1.76 8.07
CA GLN A 19 4.05 -1.84 9.48
C GLN A 19 5.04 -0.76 9.90
N ILE A 20 6.03 -0.46 9.04
CA ILE A 20 6.97 0.64 9.26
C ILE A 20 6.24 1.99 9.28
N LEU A 21 5.31 2.19 8.35
CA LEU A 21 4.51 3.41 8.31
C LEU A 21 3.64 3.56 9.56
N GLN A 22 3.00 2.48 10.02
CA GLN A 22 2.22 2.48 11.26
C GLN A 22 3.08 2.78 12.50
N ASP A 23 4.31 2.27 12.57
CA ASP A 23 5.26 2.57 13.65
C ASP A 23 5.63 4.07 13.70
N GLN A 24 5.68 4.71 12.54
CA GLN A 24 5.88 6.15 12.39
C GLN A 24 4.60 6.98 12.61
N GLY A 25 3.48 6.34 12.98
CA GLY A 25 2.19 6.98 13.20
C GLY A 25 1.44 7.35 11.91
N ILE A 26 1.84 6.77 10.78
CA ILE A 26 1.19 6.97 9.48
C ILE A 26 0.19 5.83 9.25
N GLU A 27 -1.04 6.16 8.88
CA GLU A 27 -2.07 5.18 8.54
C GLU A 27 -2.18 5.01 7.01
N PRO A 28 -1.42 4.09 6.41
CA PRO A 28 -1.54 3.79 4.99
C PRO A 28 -2.79 2.98 4.67
N ILE A 29 -3.39 3.28 3.53
CA ILE A 29 -4.54 2.57 2.96
C ILE A 29 -4.01 1.55 1.96
N VAL A 30 -4.10 0.28 2.31
CA VAL A 30 -3.80 -0.82 1.38
C VAL A 30 -5.07 -1.15 0.59
N ARG A 31 -4.96 -1.19 -0.74
CA ARG A 31 -6.01 -1.68 -1.62
C ARG A 31 -5.61 -3.02 -2.22
N ASP A 32 -6.38 -4.03 -1.85
CA ASP A 32 -6.39 -5.35 -2.48
C ASP A 32 -7.31 -5.33 -3.70
N THR A 33 -6.74 -5.48 -4.89
CA THR A 33 -7.52 -5.74 -6.10
C THR A 33 -8.01 -7.19 -6.15
N THR A 34 -7.39 -8.09 -5.40
CA THR A 34 -7.72 -9.51 -5.30
C THR A 34 -9.11 -9.74 -4.67
N SER A 35 -9.44 -8.99 -3.61
CA SER A 35 -10.73 -9.16 -2.90
C SER A 35 -11.92 -8.56 -3.65
N SER A 36 -11.74 -7.47 -4.41
CA SER A 36 -12.83 -6.91 -5.23
C SER A 36 -13.09 -7.76 -6.49
N ALA A 37 -12.03 -8.30 -7.11
CA ALA A 37 -12.14 -9.19 -8.27
C ALA A 37 -12.89 -10.48 -7.90
N ALA A 38 -12.58 -11.08 -6.75
CA ALA A 38 -13.30 -12.23 -6.21
C ALA A 38 -14.79 -11.95 -5.96
N ILE A 39 -15.13 -10.77 -5.40
CA ILE A 39 -16.53 -10.36 -5.19
C ILE A 39 -17.26 -10.14 -6.52
N SER A 40 -16.55 -9.68 -7.55
CA SER A 40 -17.14 -9.46 -8.87
C SER A 40 -17.13 -10.70 -9.79
N GLY A 41 -16.70 -11.87 -9.29
CA GLY A 41 -16.67 -13.13 -10.05
C GLY A 41 -15.60 -13.20 -11.16
N PHE A 42 -14.77 -12.18 -11.30
CA PHE A 42 -13.61 -12.19 -12.17
C PHE A 42 -12.41 -12.58 -11.31
N GLY A 43 -11.94 -13.84 -11.40
CA GLY A 43 -10.81 -14.33 -10.61
C GLY A 43 -9.66 -13.32 -10.54
N ALA A 44 -9.02 -13.23 -9.37
CA ALA A 44 -7.98 -12.24 -9.11
C ALA A 44 -6.88 -12.28 -10.19
N LEU A 45 -6.78 -11.21 -10.98
CA LEU A 45 -5.87 -11.10 -12.12
C LEU A 45 -4.39 -11.16 -11.69
N THR A 46 -4.09 -10.84 -10.42
CA THR A 46 -2.77 -10.95 -9.80
C THR A 46 -2.94 -11.39 -8.34
N PRO A 47 -2.90 -12.69 -8.03
CA PRO A 47 -2.87 -13.14 -6.65
C PRO A 47 -1.62 -12.55 -5.96
N ASN A 48 -1.82 -11.96 -4.78
CA ASN A 48 -0.78 -11.37 -3.93
C ASN A 48 -0.20 -10.02 -4.39
N PHE A 49 -0.84 -9.27 -5.28
CA PHE A 49 -0.43 -7.90 -5.58
C PHE A 49 -1.29 -6.89 -4.81
N GLN A 50 -0.64 -6.02 -4.04
CA GLN A 50 -1.31 -4.99 -3.24
C GLN A 50 -0.73 -3.62 -3.58
N GLU A 51 -1.59 -2.60 -3.49
CA GLU A 51 -1.19 -1.21 -3.67
C GLU A 51 -1.40 -0.44 -2.38
N LEU A 52 -0.40 0.35 -1.99
CA LEU A 52 -0.39 1.12 -0.75
C LEU A 52 -0.51 2.61 -1.08
N PHE A 53 -1.52 3.23 -0.48
CA PHE A 53 -1.90 4.61 -0.64
C PHE A 53 -1.75 5.36 0.68
N VAL A 54 -1.41 6.63 0.62
CA VAL A 54 -1.35 7.52 1.80
C VAL A 54 -2.00 8.86 1.48
N HIS A 55 -2.25 9.66 2.50
CA HIS A 55 -2.65 11.05 2.32
C HIS A 55 -1.52 11.86 1.67
N SER A 56 -1.87 12.79 0.77
CA SER A 56 -0.90 13.71 0.14
C SER A 56 -0.02 14.46 1.14
N ASP A 57 -0.56 14.83 2.31
CA ASP A 57 0.20 15.47 3.40
C ASP A 57 1.37 14.63 3.92
N GLN A 58 1.28 13.30 3.81
CA GLN A 58 2.26 12.35 4.35
C GLN A 58 3.14 11.73 3.26
N GLU A 59 2.93 12.08 1.99
CA GLU A 59 3.69 11.58 0.84
C GLU A 59 5.20 11.74 1.04
N ILE A 60 5.64 12.92 1.46
CA ILE A 60 7.06 13.26 1.58
C ILE A 60 7.74 12.38 2.63
N LYS A 61 7.14 12.27 3.82
CA LYS A 61 7.63 11.39 4.89
C LYS A 61 7.71 9.94 4.45
N VAL A 62 6.67 9.46 3.79
CA VAL A 62 6.61 8.06 3.32
C VAL A 62 7.70 7.78 2.30
N LYS A 63 7.94 8.70 1.35
CA LYS A 63 9.03 8.58 0.38
C LYS A 63 10.40 8.54 1.04
N GLU A 64 10.65 9.38 2.06
CA GLU A 64 11.90 9.34 2.81
C GLU A 64 12.08 8.02 3.56
N ILE A 65 11.04 7.54 4.25
CA ILE A 65 11.05 6.25 4.95
C ILE A 65 11.38 5.13 3.97
N ILE A 66 10.65 5.02 2.85
CA ILE A 66 10.86 4.00 1.82
C ILE A 66 12.28 4.08 1.23
N SER A 67 12.80 5.29 1.04
CA SER A 67 14.17 5.47 0.55
C SER A 67 15.22 5.04 1.56
N SER A 68 14.92 5.05 2.86
CA SER A 68 15.84 4.62 3.91
C SER A 68 15.90 3.10 4.12
N ILE A 69 14.89 2.37 3.64
CA ILE A 69 14.80 0.89 3.73
C ILE A 69 15.41 0.18 2.51
N LYS A 70 15.74 0.92 1.45
CA LYS A 70 16.26 0.42 0.17
C LYS A 70 17.78 0.57 0.10
#